data_AF-O17418-F1
#
_entry.id   AF-O17418-F1
#
_cell.length_a   1.000
_cell.length_b   1.000
_cell.length_c   1.000
_cell.angle_alpha   90.00
_cell.angle_beta   90.00
_cell.angle_gamma   90.00
#
_symmetry.space_group_name_H-M   'P 1'
#
loop_
_entity.id
_entity.type
_entity.pdbx_description
1 polymer ?
#
loop_
_entity_poly.entity_id
_entity_poly.type
_entity_poly.pdbx_seq_one_letter_code
_entity_poly.pdbx_strand_id
1 'polypeptide(L)'
;WAWYRQGDGKYTPDDIDSTLCTHIVYGFAVLDRETLTIKTHDSWADIDNRFYERVVEQKRKGAKVTLALGGWNDSLGDKYSKLVRDATARARFVKHAVEFIEKYDFDGLDLDW
;
A
#
# COMPACT_ATOMS: atom_id res chain seq x y z
N TRP A 1 -8.28 1.35 -6.38
CA TRP A 1 -9.04 1.05 -7.62
C TRP A 1 -10.52 1.48 -7.57
N ALA A 2 -11.18 1.54 -6.40
CA ALA A 2 -12.59 1.94 -6.30
C ALA A 2 -12.90 3.33 -6.92
N TRP A 3 -11.89 4.19 -7.04
CA TRP A 3 -11.96 5.47 -7.74
C TRP A 3 -12.42 5.39 -9.20
N TYR A 4 -12.15 4.28 -9.89
CA TYR A 4 -12.48 4.12 -11.31
C TYR A 4 -13.90 3.59 -11.58
N ARG A 5 -14.69 3.36 -10.53
CA ARG A 5 -16.11 3.00 -10.67
C ARG A 5 -16.92 4.20 -11.17
N GLN A 6 -18.03 3.92 -11.85
CA GLN A 6 -18.95 4.95 -12.38
C GLN A 6 -20.11 5.21 -11.41
N GLY A 7 -20.68 6.41 -11.48
CA GLY A 7 -21.82 6.83 -10.66
C GLY A 7 -21.53 6.72 -9.15
N ASP A 8 -22.53 6.30 -8.39
CA ASP A 8 -22.46 6.15 -6.92
C ASP A 8 -21.44 5.12 -6.44
N GLY A 9 -20.88 4.31 -7.35
CA GLY A 9 -19.82 3.35 -7.01
C GLY A 9 -18.44 3.98 -6.88
N LYS A 10 -18.24 5.21 -7.38
CA LYS A 10 -16.96 5.92 -7.30
C LYS A 10 -16.62 6.24 -5.85
N TYR A 11 -15.40 5.90 -5.44
CA TYR A 11 -14.94 6.13 -4.07
C TYR A 11 -13.50 6.67 -4.05
N THR A 12 -13.30 7.73 -3.27
CA THR A 12 -12.05 8.48 -3.14
C THR A 12 -11.61 8.53 -1.66
N PRO A 13 -10.37 8.98 -1.38
CA PRO A 13 -9.92 9.18 0.00
C PRO A 13 -10.81 10.11 0.83
N ASP A 14 -11.49 11.07 0.20
CA ASP A 14 -12.33 12.05 0.89
C ASP A 14 -13.66 11.43 1.38
N ASP A 15 -14.05 10.29 0.79
CA ASP A 15 -15.26 9.56 1.17
C ASP A 15 -15.07 8.68 2.42
N ILE A 16 -13.84 8.63 2.97
CA ILE A 16 -13.53 7.85 4.17
C ILE A 16 -14.08 8.54 5.41
N ASP A 17 -15.07 7.91 6.04
CA ASP A 17 -15.46 8.23 7.41
C ASP A 17 -14.58 7.47 8.41
N SER A 18 -13.48 8.10 8.82
CA SER A 18 -12.54 7.50 9.75
C SER A 18 -13.09 7.32 11.16
N THR A 19 -14.25 7.88 11.51
CA THR A 19 -14.85 7.66 12.85
C THR A 19 -15.39 6.24 13.01
N LEU A 20 -15.56 5.54 11.89
CA LEU A 20 -16.01 4.15 11.85
C LEU A 20 -14.86 3.13 11.97
N CYS A 21 -13.60 3.58 11.95
CA CYS A 21 -12.42 2.72 11.86
C CYS A 21 -11.35 3.10 12.88
N THR A 22 -10.73 2.11 13.52
CA THR A 22 -9.49 2.33 14.31
C THR A 22 -8.24 2.19 13.45
N HIS A 23 -8.30 1.38 12.40
CA HIS A 23 -7.23 1.13 11.44
C HIS A 23 -7.79 1.21 10.03
N ILE A 24 -7.02 1.84 9.13
CA ILE A 24 -7.27 1.90 7.69
C ILE A 24 -6.06 1.26 7.03
N VAL A 25 -6.31 0.34 6.09
CA VAL A 25 -5.26 -0.36 5.34
C VAL A 25 -5.40 0.04 3.86
N TYR A 26 -4.40 0.71 3.31
CA TYR A 26 -4.38 1.12 1.90
C TYR A 26 -4.00 -0.07 1.01
N GLY A 27 -4.94 -0.54 0.20
CA GLY A 27 -4.72 -1.60 -0.79
C GLY A 27 -4.54 -1.05 -2.21
N PHE A 28 -3.44 -1.30 -2.91
CA PHE A 28 -2.24 -2.04 -2.51
C PHE A 28 -0.99 -1.39 -3.11
N ALA A 29 0.15 -1.54 -2.43
CA ALA A 29 1.44 -1.55 -3.11
C ALA A 29 1.78 -2.98 -3.57
N VAL A 30 2.75 -3.10 -4.47
CA VAL A 30 3.10 -4.38 -5.11
C VAL A 30 4.59 -4.69 -5.01
N LEU A 31 4.95 -5.96 -5.15
CA LEU A 31 6.35 -6.38 -5.16
C LEU A 31 6.92 -6.28 -6.58
N ASP A 32 7.97 -5.50 -6.80
CA ASP A 32 8.67 -5.48 -8.08
C ASP A 32 9.36 -6.85 -8.32
N ARG A 33 9.17 -7.42 -9.50
CA ARG A 33 9.64 -8.79 -9.81
C ARG A 33 11.16 -8.85 -9.97
N GLU A 34 11.80 -7.76 -10.37
CA GLU A 34 13.24 -7.71 -10.65
C GLU A 34 14.02 -7.30 -9.42
N THR A 35 13.61 -6.21 -8.75
CA THR A 35 14.34 -5.70 -7.58
C THR A 35 13.96 -6.40 -6.28
N LEU A 36 12.78 -7.03 -6.23
CA LEU A 36 12.16 -7.61 -5.04
C LEU A 36 11.99 -6.55 -3.92
N THR A 37 11.61 -5.33 -4.30
CA THR A 37 11.28 -4.23 -3.40
C THR A 37 9.85 -3.73 -3.62
N ILE A 38 9.31 -2.96 -2.68
CA ILE A 38 7.98 -2.34 -2.81
C ILE A 38 7.97 -1.41 -4.02
N LYS A 39 6.88 -1.45 -4.79
CA LYS A 39 6.58 -0.57 -5.92
C LYS A 39 5.12 -0.12 -5.83
N THR A 40 4.88 1.14 -6.19
CA THR A 40 3.53 1.69 -6.34
C THR A 40 2.75 0.94 -7.44
N HIS A 41 1.51 0.54 -7.15
CA HIS A 41 0.69 -0.18 -8.12
C HIS A 41 0.13 0.74 -9.20
N ASP A 42 -0.44 1.87 -8.80
CA ASP A 42 -1.12 2.82 -9.68
C ASP A 42 -0.59 4.22 -9.44
N SER A 43 0.49 4.60 -10.14
CA SER A 43 1.15 5.90 -9.94
C SER A 43 0.23 7.08 -10.22
N TRP A 44 -0.76 6.91 -11.10
CA TRP A 44 -1.72 7.98 -11.40
C TRP A 44 -2.58 8.30 -10.19
N ALA A 45 -3.14 7.29 -9.51
CA ALA A 45 -3.90 7.50 -8.28
C ALA A 45 -3.00 7.82 -7.08
N ASP A 46 -2.03 6.94 -6.84
CA ASP A 46 -1.23 6.90 -5.62
C ASP A 46 -0.31 8.13 -5.50
N ILE A 47 0.29 8.58 -6.60
CA ILE A 47 1.28 9.68 -6.63
C ILE A 47 0.69 10.94 -7.27
N ASP A 48 0.28 10.88 -8.53
CA ASP A 48 -0.11 12.09 -9.28
C ASP A 48 -1.37 12.74 -8.70
N ASN A 49 -2.29 11.93 -8.16
CA ASN A 49 -3.50 12.36 -7.48
C ASN A 49 -3.43 12.22 -5.95
N ARG A 50 -2.23 11.97 -5.42
CA ARG A 50 -1.87 12.01 -4.00
C ARG A 50 -2.73 11.14 -3.10
N PHE A 51 -3.12 9.95 -3.56
CA PHE A 51 -3.98 9.07 -2.76
C PHE A 51 -3.29 8.56 -1.51
N TYR A 52 -1.97 8.28 -1.55
CA TYR A 52 -1.25 7.87 -0.34
C TYR A 52 -1.34 8.96 0.73
N GLU A 53 -1.01 10.21 0.39
CA GLU A 53 -1.04 11.32 1.34
C GLU A 53 -2.46 11.57 1.87
N ARG A 54 -3.47 11.57 1.00
CA ARG A 54 -4.87 11.85 1.38
C ARG A 54 -5.48 10.78 2.28
N VAL A 55 -5.08 9.51 2.14
CA VAL A 55 -5.52 8.45 3.06
C VAL A 55 -4.75 8.53 4.38
N VAL A 56 -3.46 8.82 4.34
CA VAL A 56 -2.62 9.02 5.53
C VAL A 56 -3.09 10.22 6.37
N GLU A 57 -3.71 11.23 5.78
CA GLU A 57 -4.32 12.35 6.51
C GLU A 57 -5.42 11.91 7.48
N GLN A 58 -6.05 10.74 7.29
CA GLN A 58 -7.05 10.21 8.23
C GLN A 58 -6.45 9.90 9.62
N LYS A 59 -5.11 9.80 9.75
CA LYS A 59 -4.44 9.73 11.05
C LYS A 59 -4.76 10.90 11.97
N ARG A 60 -5.02 12.09 11.41
CA ARG A 60 -5.38 13.29 12.18
C ARG A 60 -6.69 13.13 12.95
N LYS A 61 -7.53 12.18 12.54
CA LYS A 61 -8.81 11.85 13.17
C LYS A 61 -8.70 10.66 14.13
N GLY A 62 -7.49 10.17 14.40
CA GLY A 62 -7.20 9.14 15.42
C GLY A 62 -7.05 7.71 14.88
N ALA A 63 -7.27 7.47 13.59
CA ALA A 63 -7.06 6.16 12.98
C ALA A 63 -5.56 5.87 12.75
N LYS A 64 -5.18 4.60 12.77
CA LYS A 64 -3.88 4.13 12.25
C LYS A 64 -3.99 3.84 10.77
N VAL A 65 -3.04 4.29 9.96
CA VAL A 65 -3.08 4.10 8.51
C VAL A 65 -1.86 3.32 8.04
N THR A 66 -2.09 2.10 7.54
CA THR A 66 -1.03 1.20 7.06
C THR A 66 -1.13 0.96 5.55
N LEU A 67 -0.04 0.53 4.93
CA LEU A 67 0.00 0.15 3.51
C LEU A 67 0.01 -1.37 3.38
N ALA A 68 -0.92 -1.94 2.62
CA ALA A 68 -0.87 -3.36 2.27
C ALA A 68 0.03 -3.61 1.07
N LEU A 69 0.91 -4.61 1.18
CA LEU A 69 1.73 -5.12 0.09
C LEU A 69 1.18 -6.47 -0.37
N GLY A 70 0.82 -6.55 -1.65
CA GLY A 70 0.36 -7.80 -2.28
C GLY A 70 -1.06 -7.73 -2.80
N GLY A 71 -1.92 -8.56 -2.23
CA GLY A 71 -3.25 -8.84 -2.73
C GLY A 71 -3.25 -9.90 -3.83
N TRP A 72 -4.42 -10.50 -4.05
CA TRP A 72 -4.60 -11.67 -4.93
C TRP A 72 -3.88 -11.59 -6.29
N ASN A 73 -4.04 -10.47 -7.00
CA ASN A 73 -3.45 -10.30 -8.34
C ASN A 73 -1.91 -10.22 -8.29
N ASP A 74 -1.37 -9.61 -7.23
CA ASP A 74 0.07 -9.45 -7.07
C ASP A 74 0.73 -10.74 -6.59
N SER A 75 -0.01 -11.57 -5.85
CA SER A 75 0.43 -12.90 -5.40
C SER A 75 0.53 -13.94 -6.52
N LEU A 76 0.15 -13.60 -7.76
CA LEU A 76 0.30 -14.50 -8.90
C LEU A 76 1.79 -14.76 -9.23
N GLY A 77 2.17 -16.03 -9.26
CA GLY A 77 3.51 -16.49 -9.61
C GLY A 77 4.43 -16.65 -8.39
N ASP A 78 5.73 -16.41 -8.58
CA ASP A 78 6.76 -16.85 -7.63
C ASP A 78 7.55 -15.72 -6.96
N LYS A 79 7.24 -14.45 -7.22
CA LYS A 79 8.08 -13.32 -6.77
C LYS A 79 8.17 -13.19 -5.25
N TYR A 80 7.06 -13.42 -4.53
CA TYR A 80 7.07 -13.44 -3.06
C TYR A 80 7.86 -14.64 -2.53
N SER A 81 7.69 -15.82 -3.15
CA SER A 81 8.49 -17.01 -2.82
C SER A 81 9.99 -16.81 -3.07
N LYS A 82 10.37 -16.08 -4.14
CA LYS A 82 11.74 -15.68 -4.46
C LYS A 82 12.29 -14.70 -3.42
N LEU A 83 11.50 -13.71 -3.01
CA LEU A 83 11.86 -12.77 -1.97
C LEU A 83 12.16 -13.51 -0.65
N VAL A 84 11.23 -14.33 -0.17
CA VAL A 84 11.37 -14.91 1.18
C VAL A 84 12.42 -16.00 1.28
N ARG A 85 12.82 -16.66 0.18
CA ARG A 85 13.87 -17.70 0.22
C ARG A 85 15.30 -17.16 0.22
N ASP A 86 15.50 -15.90 -0.20
CA ASP A 86 16.83 -15.28 -0.29
C ASP A 86 17.04 -14.27 0.83
N ALA A 87 17.98 -14.54 1.73
CA ALA A 87 18.28 -13.67 2.87
C ALA A 87 18.77 -12.28 2.47
N THR A 88 19.52 -12.17 1.37
CA THR A 88 20.01 -10.90 0.84
C THR A 88 18.85 -10.09 0.27
N ALA A 89 17.93 -10.76 -0.45
CA ALA A 89 16.72 -10.12 -0.95
C ALA A 89 15.83 -9.62 0.19
N ARG A 90 15.59 -10.45 1.22
CA ARG A 90 14.84 -10.04 2.42
C ARG A 90 15.46 -8.82 3.10
N ALA A 91 16.79 -8.79 3.27
CA ALA A 91 17.47 -7.67 3.91
C ALA A 91 17.29 -6.36 3.12
N ARG A 92 17.42 -6.40 1.78
CA ARG A 92 17.16 -5.24 0.92
C ARG A 92 15.71 -4.81 0.98
N PHE A 93 14.79 -5.76 0.90
CA PHE A 93 13.35 -5.51 0.97
C PHE A 93 12.96 -4.83 2.28
N VAL A 94 13.40 -5.35 3.43
CA VAL A 94 13.06 -4.77 4.75
C VAL A 94 13.55 -3.33 4.84
N LYS A 95 14.79 -3.06 4.43
CA LYS A 95 15.32 -1.68 4.41
C LYS A 95 14.46 -0.76 3.54
N HIS A 96 14.19 -1.16 2.31
CA HIS A 96 13.38 -0.37 1.38
C HIS A 96 11.93 -0.21 1.86
N ALA A 97 11.36 -1.23 2.51
CA ALA A 97 10.00 -1.18 3.02
C ALA A 97 9.85 -0.12 4.11
N VAL A 98 10.79 -0.05 5.04
CA VAL A 98 10.84 1.01 6.06
C VAL A 98 10.96 2.39 5.40
N GLU A 99 11.90 2.56 4.47
CA GLU A 99 12.08 3.82 3.73
C GLU A 99 10.80 4.24 2.99
N PHE A 100 10.06 3.30 2.41
CA PHE A 100 8.82 3.56 1.69
C PHE A 100 7.68 3.99 2.63
N ILE A 101 7.52 3.30 3.76
CA ILE A 101 6.52 3.61 4.79
C ILE A 101 6.77 5.01 5.35
N GLU A 102 8.02 5.33 5.70
CA GLU A 102 8.40 6.64 6.22
C GLU A 102 8.22 7.75 5.18
N LYS A 103 8.59 7.48 3.91
CA LYS A 103 8.46 8.46 2.81
C LYS A 103 7.02 8.96 2.63
N TYR A 104 6.04 8.06 2.75
CA TYR A 104 4.63 8.39 2.58
C TYR A 104 3.87 8.52 3.92
N ASP A 105 4.60 8.49 5.04
CA ASP A 105 4.07 8.70 6.39
C ASP A 105 2.98 7.66 6.78
N PHE A 106 3.12 6.40 6.34
CA PHE A 106 2.26 5.30 6.85
C PHE A 106 2.68 4.90 8.28
N ASP A 107 1.73 4.47 9.11
CA ASP A 107 1.98 3.93 10.45
C ASP A 107 2.58 2.51 10.44
N GLY A 108 2.58 1.83 9.29
CA GLY A 108 3.09 0.47 9.18
C GLY A 108 2.79 -0.22 7.85
N LEU A 109 3.14 -1.50 7.81
CA LEU A 109 2.99 -2.39 6.65
C LEU A 109 2.05 -3.54 7.02
N ASP A 110 1.12 -3.83 6.11
CA ASP A 110 0.30 -5.03 6.10
C ASP A 110 0.82 -5.99 5.00
N LEU A 111 0.99 -7.27 5.32
CA LEU A 111 1.55 -8.28 4.41
C LEU A 111 0.42 -9.18 3.91
N ASP A 112 0.06 -9.03 2.63
CA ASP A 112 -1.06 -9.75 1.99
C ASP A 112 -0.54 -10.59 0.82
N TRP A 113 0.37 -11.53 1.10
CA TRP A 113 0.86 -12.53 0.14
C TRP A 113 -0.06 -13.76 0.11
#